data_AF-A0A1X7SWT0-F1
#
_entry.id   AF-A0A1X7SWT0-F1
#
_cell.length_a   1.000
_cell.length_b   1.000
_cell.length_c   1.000
_cell.angle_alpha   90.00
_cell.angle_beta   90.00
_cell.angle_gamma   90.00
#
_symmetry.space_group_name_H-M   'P 1'
#
loop_
_entity.id
_entity.type
_entity.pdbx_description
1 polymer ?
#
loop_
_entity_poly.entity_id
_entity_poly.type
_entity_poly.pdbx_seq_one_letter_code
_entity_poly.pdbx_strand_id
1 'polypeptide(L)'
;MIGGWRAKVSDYGTVSLQPLAKTSNPGNPVYSAPESFNPNQHSPAMDVFSYGVLLIEMVVCEFPDVGKRVAQIKAIKRPTLKNLIERCLIENYKDRPTMSDIIKELNESI
;
A
#
# COMPACT_ATOMS: atom_id res chain seq x y z
N MET A 1 -22.89 -24.60 3.63
CA MET A 1 -21.93 -23.59 4.13
C MET A 1 -21.12 -23.09 2.95
N ILE A 2 -21.37 -21.87 2.47
CA ILE A 2 -20.61 -21.31 1.35
C ILE A 2 -19.36 -20.66 1.96
N GLY A 3 -18.23 -21.36 1.91
CA GLY A 3 -16.95 -20.81 2.36
C GLY A 3 -16.51 -19.71 1.39
N GLY A 4 -16.62 -18.45 1.80
CA GLY A 4 -16.09 -17.32 1.04
C GLY A 4 -14.58 -17.18 1.22
N TRP A 5 -13.89 -16.70 0.19
CA TRP A 5 -12.49 -16.30 0.31
C TRP A 5 -12.39 -15.04 1.15
N ARG A 6 -11.80 -15.15 2.36
CA ARG A 6 -11.56 -14.01 3.26
C ARG A 6 -10.06 -13.82 3.43
N ALA A 7 -9.55 -12.75 2.84
CA ALA A 7 -8.18 -12.29 3.11
C ALA A 7 -8.05 -11.87 4.58
N LYS A 8 -6.91 -12.20 5.19
CA LYS A 8 -6.54 -11.81 6.55
C LYS A 8 -5.11 -11.30 6.54
N VAL A 9 -4.85 -10.24 7.32
CA VAL A 9 -3.50 -9.75 7.55
C VAL A 9 -2.85 -10.57 8.66
N SER A 10 -1.60 -10.99 8.45
CA SER A 10 -0.77 -11.72 9.39
C SER A 10 0.62 -11.09 9.44
N ASP A 11 1.45 -11.55 10.38
CA ASP A 11 2.82 -11.05 10.61
C ASP A 11 2.86 -9.60 11.14
N TYR A 12 2.61 -9.48 12.45
CA TYR A 12 2.72 -8.22 13.19
C TYR A 12 4.12 -8.01 13.81
N GLY A 13 5.12 -8.83 13.45
CA GLY A 13 6.44 -8.83 14.11
C GLY A 13 7.24 -7.53 13.93
N THR A 14 6.82 -6.70 12.97
CA THR A 14 7.46 -5.43 12.60
C THR A 14 6.64 -4.21 13.03
N VAL A 15 5.47 -4.42 13.66
CA VAL A 15 4.59 -3.34 14.11
C VAL A 15 5.27 -2.56 15.24
N SER A 16 5.62 -1.31 14.96
CA SER A 16 5.99 -0.37 16.00
C SER A 16 4.74 0.30 16.56
N LEU A 17 4.41 0.04 17.82
CA LEU A 17 3.56 0.95 18.60
C LEU A 17 4.38 2.25 18.79
N GLN A 18 4.11 3.29 18.00
CA GLN A 18 4.87 4.56 18.07
C GLN A 18 4.85 5.18 19.48
N PRO A 19 5.86 5.95 19.94
CA PRO A 19 7.10 6.38 19.30
C PRO A 19 8.40 5.80 19.90
N LEU A 20 8.35 4.77 20.77
CA LEU A 20 9.55 4.27 21.47
C LEU A 20 10.34 3.19 20.73
N ALA A 21 9.76 2.50 19.76
CA ALA A 21 10.40 1.36 19.11
C ALA A 21 10.89 1.73 17.70
N LYS A 22 12.11 2.27 17.61
CA LYS A 22 12.84 2.38 16.34
C LYS A 22 13.30 0.97 15.92
N THR A 23 12.53 0.28 15.11
CA THR A 23 12.98 -0.95 14.46
C THR A 23 13.83 -0.59 13.23
N SER A 24 15.02 -1.17 13.11
CA SER A 24 15.86 -1.03 11.93
C SER A 24 15.26 -1.85 10.78
N ASN A 25 14.34 -1.24 10.04
CA ASN A 25 13.85 -1.65 8.73
C ASN A 25 13.62 -3.16 8.48
N PRO A 26 12.78 -3.86 9.26
CA PRO A 26 12.32 -5.18 8.87
C PRO A 26 11.11 -5.02 7.92
N GLY A 27 11.31 -5.29 6.63
CA GLY A 27 10.25 -5.22 5.61
C GLY A 27 10.81 -5.49 4.20
N ASN A 28 9.94 -5.86 3.26
CA ASN A 28 10.35 -6.04 1.86
C ASN A 28 10.48 -4.65 1.19
N PRO A 29 11.69 -4.21 0.78
CA PRO A 29 11.96 -2.85 0.33
C PRO A 29 11.15 -2.42 -0.91
N VAL A 30 10.63 -3.38 -1.68
CA VAL A 30 9.83 -3.10 -2.88
C VAL A 30 8.44 -2.52 -2.55
N TYR A 31 7.93 -2.82 -1.36
CA TYR A 31 6.64 -2.31 -0.85
C TYR A 31 6.83 -1.09 0.05
N SER A 32 8.05 -0.83 0.51
CA SER A 32 8.35 0.25 1.44
C SER A 32 8.08 1.63 0.83
N ALA A 33 7.40 2.46 1.61
CA ALA A 33 7.18 3.86 1.28
C ALA A 33 8.52 4.62 1.18
N PRO A 34 8.61 5.66 0.33
CA PRO A 34 9.86 6.41 0.17
C PRO A 34 10.33 7.00 1.50
N GLU A 35 9.43 7.47 2.37
CA GLU A 35 9.77 8.05 3.68
C GLU A 35 10.18 7.02 4.75
N SER A 36 10.14 5.71 4.46
CA SER A 36 10.39 4.64 5.44
C SER A 36 11.75 4.72 6.12
N PHE A 37 12.76 5.28 5.44
CA PHE A 37 14.09 5.48 6.02
C PHE A 37 14.17 6.59 7.07
N ASN A 38 13.14 7.44 7.17
CA ASN A 38 13.12 8.57 8.10
C ASN A 38 12.14 8.29 9.26
N PRO A 39 12.65 7.92 10.46
CA PRO A 39 11.80 7.60 11.60
C PRO A 39 10.86 8.73 12.03
N ASN A 40 11.23 10.00 11.77
CA ASN A 40 10.40 11.15 12.12
C ASN A 40 9.19 11.33 11.19
N GLN A 41 9.15 10.60 10.08
CA GLN A 41 8.07 10.61 9.09
C GLN A 41 7.24 9.33 9.12
N HIS A 42 7.54 8.41 10.05
CA HIS A 42 6.76 7.19 10.21
C HIS A 42 5.31 7.51 10.55
N SER A 43 4.39 6.97 9.77
CA SER A 43 2.95 7.22 9.94
C SER A 43 2.14 6.11 9.25
N PRO A 44 0.83 5.98 9.55
CA PRO A 44 -0.05 5.03 8.87
C PRO A 44 -0.10 5.22 7.33
N ALA A 45 0.32 6.38 6.81
CA ALA A 45 0.42 6.60 5.37
C ALA A 45 1.47 5.71 4.68
N MET A 46 2.43 5.14 5.43
CA MET A 46 3.37 4.15 4.90
C MET A 46 2.68 2.84 4.54
N ASP A 47 1.70 2.41 5.34
CA ASP A 47 0.90 1.22 5.08
C ASP A 47 0.00 1.43 3.86
N VAL A 48 -0.51 2.65 3.67
CA VAL A 48 -1.27 3.03 2.47
C VAL A 48 -0.43 2.89 1.20
N PHE A 49 0.83 3.33 1.22
CA PHE A 49 1.74 3.14 0.09
C PHE A 49 1.97 1.65 -0.18
N SER A 50 2.26 0.88 0.86
CA SER A 50 2.51 -0.57 0.78
C SER A 50 1.29 -1.30 0.20
N TYR A 51 0.08 -0.90 0.63
CA TYR A 51 -1.17 -1.39 0.09
C TYR A 51 -1.34 -1.04 -1.39
N GLY A 52 -0.99 0.18 -1.81
CA GLY A 52 -0.98 0.57 -3.22
C GLY A 52 -0.05 -0.31 -4.08
N VAL A 53 1.14 -0.64 -3.56
CA VAL A 53 2.06 -1.58 -4.23
C VAL A 53 1.45 -2.98 -4.35
N LEU A 54 0.85 -3.49 -3.28
CA LEU A 54 0.18 -4.78 -3.27
C LEU A 54 -0.98 -4.84 -4.27
N LEU A 55 -1.77 -3.77 -4.39
CA LEU A 55 -2.83 -3.68 -5.39
C LEU A 55 -2.27 -3.78 -6.82
N ILE A 56 -1.12 -3.18 -7.10
CA ILE A 56 -0.46 -3.31 -8.41
C ILE A 56 -0.13 -4.78 -8.69
N GLU A 57 0.52 -5.45 -7.74
CA GLU A 57 0.88 -6.87 -7.87
C GLU A 57 -0.35 -7.74 -8.15
N MET A 58 -1.43 -7.55 -7.38
CA MET A 58 -2.66 -8.34 -7.54
C MET A 58 -3.36 -8.09 -8.88
N VAL A 59 -3.31 -6.87 -9.41
CA VAL A 59 -4.01 -6.50 -10.65
C VAL A 59 -3.20 -6.87 -11.89
N VAL A 60 -1.88 -6.69 -11.84
CA VAL A 60 -0.98 -6.99 -12.95
C VAL A 60 -0.56 -8.47 -12.96
N CYS A 61 -0.71 -9.17 -11.82
CA CYS A 61 -0.27 -10.55 -11.62
C CYS A 61 1.25 -10.72 -11.81
N GLU A 62 2.01 -9.68 -11.49
CA GLU A 62 3.47 -9.65 -11.58
C GLU A 62 4.06 -9.10 -10.29
N PHE A 63 5.21 -9.63 -9.88
CA PHE A 63 5.93 -9.11 -8.72
C PHE A 63 6.23 -7.61 -8.91
N PRO A 64 6.04 -6.77 -7.87
CA PRO A 64 6.25 -5.34 -8.02
C PRO A 64 7.71 -5.04 -8.33
N ASP A 65 7.93 -4.09 -9.23
CA ASP A 65 9.27 -3.69 -9.66
C ASP A 65 9.33 -2.16 -9.61
N VAL A 66 10.31 -1.62 -8.87
CA VAL A 66 10.47 -0.17 -8.70
C VAL A 66 10.79 0.50 -10.04
N GLY A 67 11.61 -0.13 -10.89
CA GLY A 67 11.97 0.38 -12.21
C GLY A 67 10.85 0.27 -13.25
N LYS A 68 9.92 -0.67 -13.07
CA LYS A 68 8.76 -0.87 -13.97
C LYS A 68 7.45 -0.31 -13.41
N ARG A 69 7.47 0.35 -12.25
CA ARG A 69 6.26 0.78 -11.53
C ARG A 69 5.29 1.58 -12.42
N VAL A 70 5.82 2.51 -13.20
CA VAL A 70 5.02 3.32 -14.14
C VAL A 70 4.38 2.45 -15.23
N ALA A 71 5.10 1.46 -15.75
CA ALA A 71 4.56 0.53 -16.75
C ALA A 71 3.49 -0.39 -16.14
N GLN A 72 3.73 -0.91 -14.93
CA GLN A 72 2.76 -1.73 -14.19
C GLN A 72 1.46 -0.95 -13.91
N ILE A 73 1.53 0.31 -13.47
CA ILE A 73 0.36 1.17 -13.27
C ILE A 73 -0.36 1.44 -14.60
N LYS A 74 0.38 1.66 -15.70
CA LYS A 74 -0.21 1.86 -17.03
C LYS A 74 -0.96 0.63 -17.55
N ALA A 75 -0.57 -0.58 -17.15
CA ALA A 75 -1.24 -1.82 -17.55
C ALA A 75 -2.61 -2.02 -16.88
N ILE A 76 -2.93 -1.26 -15.83
CA ILE A 76 -4.19 -1.36 -15.10
C ILE A 76 -5.35 -0.83 -15.97
N LYS A 77 -6.26 -1.73 -16.36
CA LYS A 77 -7.38 -1.42 -17.26
C LYS A 77 -8.52 -0.65 -16.59
N ARG A 78 -8.69 -0.80 -15.27
CA ARG A 78 -9.84 -0.23 -14.53
C ARG A 78 -9.51 1.19 -14.04
N PRO A 79 -10.09 2.26 -14.62
CA PRO A 79 -9.64 3.64 -14.35
C PRO A 79 -9.81 4.07 -12.90
N THR A 80 -10.91 3.68 -12.25
CA THR A 80 -11.17 3.99 -10.83
C THR A 80 -10.11 3.38 -9.92
N LEU A 81 -9.81 2.09 -10.10
CA LEU A 81 -8.76 1.41 -9.34
C LEU A 81 -7.37 1.97 -9.63
N LYS A 82 -7.09 2.30 -10.89
CA LYS A 82 -5.84 2.94 -11.28
C LYS A 82 -5.66 4.27 -10.55
N ASN A 83 -6.70 5.11 -10.54
CA ASN A 83 -6.66 6.40 -9.84
C ASN A 83 -6.44 6.23 -8.33
N LEU A 84 -7.16 5.29 -7.70
CA LEU A 84 -6.95 4.95 -6.29
C LEU A 84 -5.50 4.56 -5.99
N ILE A 85 -4.93 3.66 -6.79
CA ILE A 85 -3.53 3.21 -6.66
C ILE A 85 -2.56 4.37 -6.82
N GLU A 86 -2.77 5.24 -7.81
CA GLU A 86 -1.93 6.43 -8.03
C GLU A 86 -1.95 7.36 -6.80
N ARG A 87 -3.12 7.55 -6.16
CA ARG A 87 -3.23 8.35 -4.93
C ARG A 87 -2.56 7.71 -3.73
N CYS A 88 -2.57 6.38 -3.62
CA CYS A 88 -1.83 5.66 -2.57
C CYS A 88 -0.31 5.82 -2.70
N LEU A 89 0.21 6.10 -3.90
CA LEU A 89 1.64 6.17 -4.20
C LEU A 89 2.19 7.61 -4.27
N ILE A 90 1.41 8.61 -3.85
CA ILE A 90 1.86 10.02 -3.81
C ILE A 90 3.11 10.15 -2.91
N GLU A 91 4.09 10.90 -3.39
CA GLU A 91 5.37 11.11 -2.70
C GLU A 91 5.18 11.84 -1.36
N ASN A 92 4.40 12.92 -1.35
CA ASN A 92 3.98 13.56 -0.10
C ASN A 92 2.97 12.67 0.64
N TYR A 93 3.45 11.97 1.67
CA TYR A 93 2.66 11.02 2.46
C TYR A 93 1.39 11.61 3.09
N LYS A 94 1.34 12.93 3.29
CA LYS A 94 0.17 13.64 3.86
C LYS A 94 -1.00 13.76 2.88
N ASP A 95 -0.73 13.66 1.58
CA ASP A 95 -1.74 13.79 0.53
C ASP A 95 -2.35 12.43 0.13
N ARG A 96 -1.82 11.33 0.70
CA ARG A 96 -2.36 9.99 0.50
C ARG A 96 -3.72 9.85 1.20
N PRO A 97 -4.66 9.07 0.65
CA PRO A 97 -5.92 8.77 1.33
C PRO A 97 -5.68 7.98 2.62
N THR A 98 -6.60 8.05 3.56
CA THR A 98 -6.59 7.13 4.71
C THR A 98 -7.12 5.76 4.29
N MET A 99 -6.80 4.71 5.06
CA MET A 99 -7.41 3.38 4.82
C MET A 99 -8.94 3.42 4.91
N SER A 100 -9.53 4.28 5.74
CA SER A 100 -10.97 4.49 5.81
C SER A 100 -11.54 5.05 4.50
N ASP A 101 -10.85 6.02 3.89
CA ASP A 101 -11.25 6.58 2.58
C ASP A 101 -11.17 5.51 1.49
N ILE A 102 -10.10 4.69 1.51
CA ILE A 102 -9.91 3.59 0.56
C ILE A 102 -11.04 2.56 0.69
N ILE A 103 -11.39 2.14 1.91
CA ILE A 103 -12.49 1.19 2.15
C ILE A 103 -13.81 1.75 1.62
N LYS A 104 -14.08 3.04 1.88
CA LYS A 104 -15.28 3.70 1.39
C LYS A 104 -15.35 3.67 -0.14
N GLU A 105 -14.28 4.09 -0.82
CA GLU A 105 -14.23 4.12 -2.28
C GLU A 105 -14.35 2.72 -2.89
N LEU A 106 -13.71 1.71 -2.31
CA LEU A 106 -13.81 0.32 -2.76
C LEU A 106 -15.21 -0.29 -2.57
N ASN A 107 -15.98 0.16 -1.58
CA ASN A 107 -17.36 -0.30 -1.39
C ASN A 107 -18.36 0.45 -2.28
N GLU A 108 -18.05 1.69 -2.67
CA GLU A 108 -18.93 2.53 -3.49
C GLU A 108 -18.65 2.39 -5.00
N SER A 109 -17.45 1.92 -5.39
CA SER A 109 -16.98 1.90 -6.78
C SER A 109 -16.78 0.48 -7.36
N ILE A 110 -17.14 -0.58 -6.62
CA ILE A 110 -17.04 -1.99 -7.04
C ILE A 110 -18.34 -2.73 -6.74
#